data_AF-A0A2H0GDJ5-F1
#
_entry.id   AF-A0A2H0GDJ5-F1
#
_cell.length_a   1.000
_cell.length_b   1.000
_cell.length_c   1.000
_cell.angle_alpha   90.00
_cell.angle_beta   90.00
_cell.angle_gamma   90.00
#
_symmetry.space_group_name_H-M   'P 1'
#
loop_
_entity.id
_entity.type
_entity.pdbx_description
1 polymer ?
#
loop_
_entity_poly.entity_id
_entity_poly.type
_entity_poly.pdbx_seq_one_letter_code
_entity_poly.pdbx_strand_id
1 'polypeptide(L)'
;MVENYMDYSDQDCQNSFTQGQTLIMRSVLENERIGLLNSPALSNCVVGLTENNQPNTISIYPNPTNGIINISSLKNMDLKITFYNSLGEQIQPIIIGDNQYQINKQGIYFISIQSNTLSITEKIIIQ
;
A
#
# COMPACT_ATOMS: atom_id res chain seq x y z
N MET A 1 40.32 8.95 -12.12
CA MET A 1 38.95 8.97 -11.58
C MET A 1 38.33 10.25 -12.08
N VAL A 2 37.29 10.17 -12.91
CA VAL A 2 36.49 11.36 -13.27
C VAL A 2 35.51 11.50 -12.14
N GLU A 3 35.81 12.38 -11.18
CA GLU A 3 34.93 12.67 -10.04
C GLU A 3 33.80 13.57 -10.53
N ASN A 4 32.84 12.97 -11.22
CA ASN A 4 31.57 13.63 -11.47
C ASN A 4 30.63 13.24 -10.35
N TYR A 5 30.21 14.22 -9.56
CA TYR A 5 29.24 14.05 -8.47
C TYR A 5 27.90 13.45 -8.95
N MET A 6 27.66 13.45 -10.27
CA MET A 6 26.45 12.91 -10.91
C MET A 6 26.74 11.72 -11.85
N ASP A 7 27.91 11.10 -11.77
CA ASP A 7 28.20 9.85 -12.49
C ASP A 7 27.74 8.65 -11.65
N TYR A 8 26.73 7.93 -12.13
CA TYR A 8 26.15 6.77 -11.44
C TYR A 8 26.77 5.44 -11.89
N SER A 9 27.94 5.48 -12.53
CA SER A 9 28.63 4.25 -12.91
C SER A 9 29.20 3.52 -11.67
N ASP A 10 28.78 2.28 -11.47
CA ASP A 10 29.24 1.44 -10.36
C ASP A 10 30.74 1.11 -10.51
N GLN A 11 31.60 1.85 -9.80
CA GLN A 11 33.02 1.53 -9.63
C GLN A 11 33.37 1.32 -8.15
N ASP A 12 34.34 0.43 -7.90
CA ASP A 12 34.72 -0.09 -6.57
C ASP A 12 35.29 0.96 -5.58
N CYS A 13 35.56 2.19 -6.00
CA CYS A 13 36.21 3.23 -5.19
C CYS A 13 35.63 4.63 -5.44
N GLN A 14 34.32 4.81 -5.23
CA GLN A 14 33.64 6.10 -5.37
C GLN A 14 33.62 6.92 -4.07
N ASN A 15 34.79 7.28 -3.54
CA ASN A 15 34.86 8.23 -2.43
C ASN A 15 35.36 9.58 -2.95
N SER A 16 34.44 10.48 -3.27
CA SER A 16 34.77 11.84 -3.71
C SER A 16 35.43 12.70 -2.62
N PHE A 17 35.42 12.25 -1.37
CA PHE A 17 36.03 12.93 -0.23
C PHE A 17 36.88 11.97 0.61
N THR A 18 38.01 12.49 1.09
CA THR A 18 38.84 11.82 2.10
C THR A 18 38.13 11.81 3.46
N GLN A 19 38.53 10.88 4.34
CA GLN A 19 37.98 10.78 5.69
C GLN A 19 38.09 12.11 6.47
N GLY A 20 39.23 12.81 6.33
CA GLY A 20 39.43 14.12 6.95
C GLY A 20 38.47 15.20 6.41
N GLN A 21 38.23 15.22 5.10
CA GLN A 21 37.28 16.16 4.50
C GLN A 21 35.85 15.88 4.97
N THR A 22 35.44 14.62 5.07
CA THR A 22 34.12 14.24 5.62
C THR A 22 33.98 14.64 7.08
N LEU A 23 35.04 14.50 7.88
CA LEU A 23 35.03 14.91 9.29
C LEU A 23 34.85 16.42 9.45
N ILE A 24 35.50 17.24 8.62
CA ILE A 24 35.30 18.69 8.64
C ILE A 24 33.86 19.04 8.23
N MET A 25 33.34 18.43 7.16
CA MET A 25 31.96 18.65 6.73
C MET A 25 30.95 18.31 7.83
N ARG A 26 31.15 17.17 8.50
CA ARG A 26 30.30 16.73 9.61
C ARG A 26 30.43 17.65 10.82
N SER A 27 31.66 18.06 11.17
CA SER A 27 31.91 18.99 12.28
C SER A 27 31.17 20.32 12.10
N VAL A 28 31.12 20.85 10.87
CA VAL A 28 30.34 22.07 10.58
C VAL A 28 28.83 21.84 10.77
N LEU A 29 28.30 20.69 10.35
CA LEU A 29 26.87 20.36 10.51
C LEU A 29 26.50 20.15 11.99
N GLU A 30 27.37 19.52 12.77
CA GLU A 30 27.12 19.20 14.17
C GLU A 30 27.34 20.40 15.12
N ASN A 31 28.18 21.37 14.73
CA ASN A 31 28.49 22.55 15.54
C ASN A 31 27.85 23.82 14.96
N GLU A 32 28.45 24.36 13.89
CA GLU A 32 28.08 25.67 13.31
C GLU A 32 26.67 25.69 12.70
N ARG A 33 26.19 24.54 12.21
CA ARG A 33 24.91 24.40 11.49
C ARG A 33 23.98 23.36 12.10
N ILE A 34 24.02 23.20 13.42
CA ILE A 34 23.18 22.24 14.16
C ILE A 34 21.67 22.41 13.87
N GLY A 35 21.23 23.61 13.52
CA GLY A 35 19.85 23.89 13.11
C GLY A 35 19.41 23.19 11.83
N LEU A 36 20.34 22.80 10.94
CA LEU A 36 20.02 22.02 9.75
C LEU A 36 19.69 20.57 10.09
N LEU A 37 20.35 19.98 11.10
CA LEU A 37 20.09 18.60 11.55
C LEU A 37 18.72 18.47 12.22
N ASN A 38 18.28 19.52 12.92
CA ASN A 38 17.03 19.54 13.67
C ASN A 38 15.93 20.35 12.97
N SER A 39 16.11 20.67 11.69
CA SER A 39 15.14 21.49 10.95
C SER A 39 13.78 20.79 10.90
N PRO A 40 12.66 21.48 11.21
CA PRO A 40 11.31 20.94 11.04
C PRO A 40 11.01 20.48 9.60
N ALA A 41 11.77 20.99 8.61
CA ALA A 41 11.68 20.52 7.23
C ALA A 41 12.08 19.04 7.06
N LEU A 42 12.85 18.47 8.01
CA LEU A 42 13.23 17.06 8.04
C LEU A 42 12.22 16.18 8.79
N SER A 43 11.42 16.74 9.71
CA SER A 43 10.49 15.93 10.53
C SER A 43 9.29 15.40 9.76
N ASN A 44 8.98 15.98 8.59
CA ASN A 44 7.90 15.54 7.71
C ASN A 44 8.39 14.84 6.43
N CYS A 45 9.65 14.36 6.39
CA CYS A 45 10.16 13.53 5.29
C CYS A 45 9.67 12.06 5.38
N VAL A 46 8.42 11.82 5.76
CA VAL A 46 7.78 10.51 5.59
C VAL A 46 7.34 10.42 4.13
N VAL A 47 8.24 9.93 3.28
CA VAL A 47 7.92 9.42 1.93
C VAL A 47 7.47 7.95 1.97
N GLY A 48 7.53 7.31 3.14
CA GLY A 48 7.00 5.98 3.35
C GLY A 48 5.49 6.03 3.54
N LEU A 49 4.75 5.28 2.72
CA LEU A 49 3.37 4.93 3.05
C LEU A 49 3.42 4.09 4.34
N THR A 50 2.79 4.55 5.42
CA THR A 50 2.51 3.65 6.54
C THR A 50 1.59 2.56 6.02
N GLU A 51 2.09 1.34 5.90
CA GLU A 51 1.27 0.14 5.69
C GLU A 51 0.16 0.16 6.74
N ASN A 52 -1.07 0.29 6.26
CA ASN A 52 -2.24 0.38 7.12
C ASN A 52 -2.50 -1.03 7.66
N ASN A 53 -1.74 -1.42 8.69
CA ASN A 53 -1.85 -2.70 9.39
C ASN A 53 -3.13 -2.74 10.25
N GLN A 54 -4.27 -2.28 9.71
CA GLN A 54 -5.54 -2.69 10.31
C GLN A 54 -5.62 -4.20 10.14
N PRO A 55 -5.86 -4.96 11.22
CA PRO A 55 -6.15 -6.37 11.08
C PRO A 55 -7.36 -6.48 10.16
N ASN A 56 -7.18 -7.11 8.99
CA ASN A 56 -8.26 -7.38 8.03
C ASN A 56 -9.35 -8.16 8.76
N THR A 57 -10.33 -7.44 9.30
CA THR A 57 -11.50 -8.01 9.98
C THR A 57 -12.39 -8.73 8.99
N ILE A 58 -12.22 -8.45 7.70
CA ILE A 58 -12.97 -8.98 6.59
C ILE A 58 -11.98 -9.54 5.58
N SER A 59 -12.21 -10.77 5.13
CA SER A 59 -11.41 -11.39 4.07
C SER A 59 -12.31 -11.89 2.95
N ILE A 60 -11.87 -11.72 1.71
CA ILE A 60 -12.59 -12.17 0.52
C ILE A 60 -11.70 -13.10 -0.27
N TYR A 61 -12.20 -14.31 -0.54
CA TYR A 61 -11.43 -15.38 -1.16
C TYR A 61 -12.33 -16.40 -1.90
N PRO A 62 -11.77 -17.17 -2.84
CA PRO A 62 -10.45 -17.02 -3.44
C PRO A 62 -10.40 -15.83 -4.41
N ASN A 63 -9.18 -15.33 -4.66
CA ASN A 63 -8.92 -14.34 -5.69
C ASN A 63 -7.56 -14.66 -6.35
N PRO A 64 -7.52 -15.08 -7.63
CA PRO A 64 -8.64 -15.26 -8.57
C PRO A 64 -9.63 -16.38 -8.19
N THR A 65 -10.83 -16.38 -8.78
CA THR A 65 -11.88 -17.39 -8.57
C THR A 65 -12.52 -17.88 -9.87
N ASN A 66 -13.16 -19.05 -9.85
CA ASN A 66 -13.98 -19.60 -10.94
C ASN A 66 -15.44 -19.13 -10.87
N GLY A 67 -15.71 -18.05 -10.14
CA GLY A 67 -17.04 -17.43 -10.04
C GLY A 67 -17.72 -17.61 -8.69
N ILE A 68 -17.15 -18.34 -7.73
CA ILE A 68 -17.67 -18.48 -6.37
C ILE A 68 -16.80 -17.70 -5.40
N ILE A 69 -17.40 -16.80 -4.64
CA ILE A 69 -16.72 -15.85 -3.76
C ILE A 69 -17.22 -16.04 -2.34
N ASN A 70 -16.30 -16.23 -1.40
CA ASN A 70 -16.59 -16.31 0.03
C ASN A 70 -16.13 -15.02 0.72
N ILE A 71 -16.97 -14.48 1.60
CA ILE A 71 -16.66 -13.31 2.42
C ILE A 71 -16.71 -13.75 3.89
N SER A 72 -15.57 -13.77 4.58
CA SER A 72 -15.55 -14.05 6.03
C SER A 72 -15.29 -12.78 6.82
N SER A 73 -15.95 -12.66 7.98
CA SER A 73 -15.74 -11.58 8.93
C SER A 73 -15.39 -12.15 10.30
N LEU A 74 -14.40 -11.58 10.97
CA LEU A 74 -14.00 -11.94 12.34
C LEU A 74 -14.95 -11.36 13.41
N LYS A 75 -15.81 -10.41 13.05
CA LYS A 75 -16.83 -9.83 13.95
C LYS A 75 -18.22 -9.95 13.34
N ASN A 76 -19.21 -10.26 14.17
CA ASN A 76 -20.63 -10.15 13.84
C ASN A 76 -21.01 -8.67 13.77
N MET A 77 -20.76 -8.06 12.61
CA MET A 77 -21.19 -6.71 12.28
C MET A 77 -22.26 -6.81 11.20
N ASP A 78 -23.24 -5.91 11.21
CA ASP A 78 -24.16 -5.76 10.08
C ASP A 78 -23.37 -5.17 8.90
N LEU A 79 -23.07 -6.03 7.92
CA LEU A 79 -22.27 -5.67 6.74
C LEU A 79 -23.19 -5.50 5.53
N LYS A 80 -23.12 -4.32 4.90
CA LYS A 80 -23.72 -4.08 3.59
C LYS A 80 -22.69 -4.42 2.52
N ILE A 81 -22.97 -5.46 1.74
CA ILE A 81 -22.09 -5.95 0.67
C ILE A 81 -22.70 -5.55 -0.67
N THR A 82 -21.93 -4.84 -1.50
CA THR A 82 -22.31 -4.44 -2.86
C THR A 82 -21.24 -4.88 -3.86
N PHE A 83 -21.68 -5.33 -5.03
CA PHE A 83 -20.83 -5.83 -6.10
C PHE A 83 -20.90 -4.89 -7.30
N TYR A 84 -19.76 -4.57 -7.88
CA TYR A 84 -19.63 -3.72 -9.07
C TYR A 84 -18.81 -4.42 -10.16
N ASN A 85 -19.15 -4.19 -11.42
CA ASN A 85 -18.30 -4.59 -12.55
C ASN A 85 -17.22 -3.54 -12.84
N SER A 86 -16.37 -3.81 -13.84
CA SER A 86 -15.29 -2.90 -14.27
C SER A 86 -15.77 -1.54 -14.82
N LEU A 87 -17.05 -1.41 -15.17
CA LEU A 87 -17.68 -0.16 -15.62
C LEU A 87 -18.28 0.64 -14.44
N GLY A 88 -18.23 0.10 -13.21
CA GLY A 88 -18.82 0.72 -12.03
C GLY A 88 -20.32 0.46 -11.86
N GLU A 89 -20.91 -0.41 -12.68
CA GLU A 89 -22.32 -0.77 -12.57
C GLU A 89 -22.52 -1.74 -11.40
N GLN A 90 -23.54 -1.49 -10.57
CA GLN A 90 -23.90 -2.40 -9.49
C GLN A 90 -24.54 -3.67 -10.08
N ILE A 91 -24.02 -4.83 -9.70
CA ILE A 91 -24.52 -6.13 -10.11
C ILE A 91 -25.11 -6.89 -8.92
N GLN A 92 -26.04 -7.79 -9.21
CA GLN A 92 -26.64 -8.66 -8.21
C GLN A 92 -26.07 -10.09 -8.37
N PRO A 93 -25.30 -10.60 -7.40
CA PRO A 93 -24.81 -11.98 -7.44
C PRO A 93 -25.92 -12.97 -7.08
N ILE A 94 -25.68 -14.23 -7.40
CA ILE A 94 -26.48 -15.35 -6.92
C ILE A 94 -25.99 -15.70 -5.51
N ILE A 95 -26.90 -15.79 -4.54
CA ILE A 95 -26.59 -16.20 -3.16
C ILE A 95 -26.71 -17.74 -3.10
N ILE A 96 -25.61 -18.43 -2.78
CA ILE A 96 -25.59 -19.90 -2.70
C ILE A 96 -25.66 -20.40 -1.25
N GLY A 97 -25.19 -19.59 -0.30
CA GLY A 97 -25.19 -19.92 1.12
C GLY A 97 -24.76 -18.73 1.97
N ASP A 98 -24.43 -19.00 3.24
CA ASP A 98 -24.00 -17.97 4.17
C ASP A 98 -22.69 -17.33 3.68
N ASN A 99 -22.76 -16.03 3.36
CA ASN A 99 -21.67 -15.22 2.83
C ASN A 99 -20.95 -15.80 1.58
N GLN A 100 -21.66 -16.63 0.80
CA GLN A 100 -21.16 -17.20 -0.44
C GLN A 100 -21.97 -16.71 -1.64
N TYR A 101 -21.25 -16.13 -2.61
CA TYR A 101 -21.83 -15.42 -3.75
C TYR A 101 -21.27 -15.97 -5.06
N GLN A 102 -22.12 -16.09 -6.07
CA GLN A 102 -21.73 -16.53 -7.40
C GLN A 102 -22.00 -15.50 -8.49
N ILE A 103 -21.00 -15.33 -9.36
CA ILE A 103 -21.05 -14.51 -10.57
C ILE A 103 -20.61 -15.39 -11.74
N ASN A 104 -21.48 -15.51 -12.75
CA ASN A 104 -21.32 -16.46 -13.85
C ASN A 104 -20.53 -15.91 -15.04
N LYS A 105 -20.02 -14.67 -14.94
CA LYS A 105 -19.32 -14.00 -16.03
C LYS A 105 -17.87 -13.75 -15.61
N GLN A 106 -16.96 -14.09 -16.51
CA GLN A 106 -15.54 -13.79 -16.37
C GLN A 106 -15.31 -12.28 -16.43
N GLY A 107 -14.35 -11.79 -15.65
CA GLY A 107 -14.04 -10.37 -15.61
C GLY A 107 -13.49 -9.89 -14.28
N ILE A 108 -13.30 -8.58 -14.20
CA ILE A 108 -12.86 -7.89 -12.99
C ILE A 108 -14.09 -7.32 -12.29
N TYR A 109 -14.17 -7.55 -10.99
CA TYR A 109 -15.24 -7.07 -10.13
C TYR A 109 -14.68 -6.39 -8.90
N PHE A 110 -15.44 -5.47 -8.34
CA PHE A 110 -15.12 -4.77 -7.10
C PHE A 110 -16.21 -5.06 -6.08
N ILE A 111 -15.81 -5.47 -4.89
CA ILE A 111 -16.71 -5.80 -3.79
C ILE A 111 -16.52 -4.75 -2.73
N SER A 112 -17.54 -3.92 -2.54
CA SER A 112 -17.57 -2.90 -1.50
C SER A 112 -18.32 -3.44 -0.28
N ILE A 113 -17.68 -3.36 0.88
CA ILE A 113 -18.23 -3.80 2.15
C ILE A 113 -18.25 -2.61 3.09
N GLN A 114 -19.46 -2.23 3.50
CA GLN A 114 -19.73 -1.07 4.34
C GLN A 114 -20.37 -1.49 5.66
N SER A 115 -19.86 -0.91 6.74
CA SER A 115 -20.48 -0.88 8.06
C SER A 115 -20.52 0.56 8.56
N ASN A 116 -21.04 0.80 9.77
CA ASN A 116 -21.11 2.16 10.34
C ASN A 116 -19.73 2.82 10.52
N THR A 117 -18.65 2.04 10.61
CA THR A 117 -17.30 2.54 10.91
C THR A 117 -16.24 2.11 9.91
N LEU A 118 -16.57 1.18 9.00
CA LEU A 118 -15.63 0.57 8.08
C LEU A 118 -16.19 0.60 6.66
N SER A 119 -15.35 0.98 5.69
CA SER A 119 -15.64 0.85 4.27
C SER A 119 -14.41 0.27 3.60
N ILE A 120 -14.53 -0.95 3.10
CA ILE A 120 -13.46 -1.66 2.39
C ILE A 120 -13.93 -1.94 0.96
N THR A 121 -13.04 -1.84 -0.01
CA THR A 121 -13.29 -2.29 -1.38
C THR A 121 -12.17 -3.19 -1.84
N GLU A 122 -12.52 -4.40 -2.26
CA GLU A 122 -11.58 -5.40 -2.74
C GLU A 122 -11.82 -5.71 -4.21
N LYS A 123 -10.73 -5.86 -4.96
CA LYS A 123 -10.77 -6.23 -6.39
C LYS A 123 -10.70 -7.74 -6.51
N ILE A 124 -11.65 -8.35 -7.22
CA ILE A 124 -11.66 -9.78 -7.53
C ILE A 124 -11.61 -10.04 -9.03
N ILE A 125 -10.87 -11.09 -9.39
CA ILE A 125 -10.72 -11.57 -10.76
C ILE A 125 -11.46 -12.90 -10.90
N ILE A 126 -12.41 -12.95 -11.83
CA ILE A 126 -13.14 -14.18 -12.19
C ILE A 126 -12.58 -14.71 -13.52
N GLN A 127 -12.07 -15.95 -13.48
CA GLN A 127 -11.48 -16.67 -14.61
C GLN A 127 -12.47 -17.58 -15.31
#